data_AF-A0A2T3LEG8-F1
#
_entry.id   AF-A0A2T3LEG8-F1
#
_cell.length_a   1.000
_cell.length_b   1.000
_cell.length_c   1.000
_cell.angle_alpha   90.00
_cell.angle_beta   90.00
_cell.angle_gamma   90.00
#
_symmetry.space_group_name_H-M   'P 1'
#
loop_
_entity.id
_entity.type
_entity.pdbx_description
1 polymer ?
#
loop_
_entity_poly.entity_id
_entity_poly.type
_entity_poly.pdbx_seq_one_letter_code
_entity_poly.pdbx_strand_id
1 'polypeptide(L)'
;MNKKEFIEIYLRQKGASRTVVRPYPFLWYKLFSSNAKPCLFESPWKLFVWQLVLGTVTWGGGMWLMVWRLQEPNIRNLYISLLFGFTTGLWLSLEVLYYSKKLKITSWSKWLSDHSLAE
;
A
#
# COMPACT_ATOMS: atom_id res chain seq x y z
N MET A 1 22.03 -13.15 -0.53
CA MET A 1 20.60 -12.81 -0.36
C MET A 1 20.37 -11.44 -0.95
N ASN A 2 19.26 -11.22 -1.67
CA ASN A 2 18.99 -9.91 -2.27
C ASN A 2 18.62 -8.89 -1.17
N LYS A 3 19.12 -7.64 -1.25
CA LYS A 3 18.93 -6.58 -0.24
C LYS A 3 17.46 -6.39 0.16
N LYS A 4 16.55 -6.48 -0.81
CA LYS A 4 15.11 -6.36 -0.57
C LYS A 4 14.52 -7.50 0.25
N GLU A 5 14.98 -8.72 -0.03
CA GLU A 5 14.53 -9.92 0.63
C GLU A 5 15.00 -9.94 2.08
N PHE A 6 16.23 -9.46 2.33
CA PHE A 6 16.72 -9.19 3.69
C PHE A 6 15.81 -8.23 4.45
N ILE A 7 15.49 -7.08 3.85
CA ILE A 7 14.66 -6.04 4.49
C ILE A 7 13.26 -6.57 4.77
N GLU A 8 12.68 -7.33 3.83
CA GLU A 8 11.36 -7.94 4.02
C GLU A 8 11.35 -8.97 5.16
N ILE A 9 12.34 -9.86 5.19
CA ILE A 9 12.46 -10.87 6.25
C ILE A 9 12.69 -10.20 7.62
N TYR A 10 13.58 -9.22 7.68
CA TYR A 10 13.89 -8.50 8.91
C TYR A 10 12.68 -7.78 9.50
N LEU A 11 11.94 -7.02 8.67
CA LEU A 11 10.75 -6.29 9.13
C LEU A 11 9.65 -7.25 9.57
N ARG A 12 9.48 -8.39 8.89
CA ARG A 12 8.54 -9.44 9.32
C ARG A 12 8.95 -10.07 10.66
N GLN A 13 10.24 -10.33 10.88
CA GLN A 13 10.73 -10.85 12.17
C GLN A 13 10.50 -9.85 13.31
N LYS A 14 10.55 -8.54 13.03
CA LYS A 14 10.18 -7.48 13.98
C LYS A 14 8.67 -7.32 14.17
N GLY A 15 7.86 -8.14 13.49
CA GLY A 15 6.41 -8.21 13.65
C GLY A 15 5.61 -7.30 12.71
N ALA A 16 6.23 -6.72 11.68
CA ALA A 16 5.50 -5.98 10.65
C ALA A 16 4.63 -6.90 9.79
N SER A 17 3.44 -6.44 9.41
CA SER A 17 2.54 -7.19 8.55
C SER A 17 3.07 -7.26 7.11
N ARG A 18 2.63 -8.27 6.34
CA ARG A 18 2.99 -8.39 4.91
C ARG A 18 2.58 -7.18 4.09
N THR A 19 1.48 -6.53 4.46
CA THR A 19 0.92 -5.36 3.77
C THR A 19 1.88 -4.17 3.84
N VAL A 20 2.49 -3.96 5.00
CA VAL A 20 3.31 -2.78 5.25
C VAL A 20 4.77 -2.98 4.79
N VAL A 21 5.20 -4.22 4.67
CA VAL A 21 6.55 -4.59 4.21
C VAL A 21 6.67 -4.65 2.69
N ARG A 22 5.57 -4.88 1.98
CA ARG A 22 5.57 -4.86 0.51
C ARG A 22 5.53 -3.42 -0.03
N PRO A 23 6.11 -3.18 -1.22
CA PRO A 23 5.97 -1.90 -1.90
C PRO A 23 4.56 -1.69 -2.47
N TYR A 24 4.15 -0.42 -2.53
CA TYR A 24 2.91 0.01 -3.17
C TYR A 24 3.17 0.44 -4.62
N PRO A 25 2.24 0.21 -5.59
CA PRO A 25 0.95 -0.48 -5.50
C PRO A 25 1.03 -2.01 -5.46
N PHE A 26 0.25 -2.65 -4.60
CA PHE A 26 0.36 -4.09 -4.27
C PHE A 26 0.21 -5.05 -5.46
N LEU A 27 -0.62 -4.71 -6.44
CA LEU A 27 -0.86 -5.53 -7.63
C LEU A 27 0.11 -5.23 -8.77
N TRP A 28 0.67 -4.02 -8.80
CA TRP A 28 1.46 -3.53 -9.93
C TRP A 28 2.93 -3.24 -9.56
N TYR A 29 3.36 -3.52 -8.32
CA TYR A 29 4.71 -3.22 -7.86
C TYR A 29 5.79 -3.91 -8.71
N LYS A 30 5.50 -5.10 -9.23
CA LYS A 30 6.41 -5.86 -10.12
C LYS A 30 6.55 -5.21 -11.50
N LEU A 31 5.53 -4.48 -11.96
CA LEU A 31 5.58 -3.71 -13.22
C LEU A 31 6.21 -2.32 -13.02
N PHE A 32 5.94 -1.64 -11.91
CA PHE A 32 6.29 -0.22 -11.76
C PHE A 32 7.64 0.07 -11.11
N SER A 33 8.30 -0.87 -10.40
CA SER A 33 9.63 -0.54 -9.84
C SER A 33 10.52 -1.72 -9.44
N SER A 34 11.69 -1.78 -10.08
CA SER A 34 12.84 -2.61 -9.69
C SER A 34 13.53 -2.14 -8.40
N ASN A 35 13.14 -1.00 -7.79
CA ASN A 35 13.69 -0.49 -6.51
C ASN A 35 12.60 0.08 -5.57
N ALA A 36 11.42 -0.55 -5.55
CA ALA A 36 10.31 -0.05 -4.77
C ALA A 36 10.55 -0.17 -3.24
N LYS A 37 10.39 0.95 -2.56
CA LYS A 37 10.51 1.13 -1.11
C LYS A 37 9.29 0.52 -0.38
N PRO A 38 9.47 -0.14 0.79
CA PRO A 38 8.33 -0.68 1.54
C PRO A 38 7.34 0.41 1.96
N CYS A 39 6.03 0.08 1.97
CA CYS A 39 4.95 0.98 2.41
C CYS A 39 5.23 1.62 3.78
N LEU A 40 5.87 0.88 4.68
CA LEU A 40 6.26 1.30 6.03
C LEU A 40 7.01 2.64 6.08
N PHE A 41 7.75 2.95 5.02
CA PHE A 41 8.59 4.14 4.94
C PHE A 41 8.02 5.21 4.01
N GLU A 42 6.88 4.95 3.37
CA GLU A 42 6.14 5.96 2.62
C GLU A 42 5.25 6.80 3.55
N SER A 43 4.86 8.00 3.10
CA SER A 43 3.95 8.81 3.90
C SER A 43 2.54 8.19 3.90
N PRO A 44 1.92 8.02 5.08
CA PRO A 44 0.57 7.44 5.19
C PRO A 44 -0.48 8.17 4.36
N TRP A 45 -0.35 9.49 4.24
CA TRP A 45 -1.23 10.32 3.42
C TRP A 45 -1.08 10.03 1.92
N LYS A 46 0.15 9.84 1.43
CA LYS A 46 0.39 9.49 0.04
C LYS A 46 -0.20 8.11 -0.28
N LEU A 47 0.00 7.14 0.60
CA LEU A 47 -0.58 5.80 0.47
C LEU A 47 -2.11 5.84 0.51
N PHE A 48 -2.70 6.69 1.36
CA PHE A 48 -4.15 6.89 1.41
C PHE A 48 -4.70 7.34 0.06
N VAL A 49 -4.14 8.42 -0.50
CA VAL A 49 -4.60 8.99 -1.78
C VAL A 49 -4.44 8.00 -2.91
N TRP A 50 -3.30 7.30 -2.96
CA TRP A 50 -3.06 6.28 -3.99
C TRP A 50 -3.99 5.09 -3.88
N GLN A 51 -4.29 4.61 -2.66
CA GLN A 51 -5.23 3.52 -2.43
C GLN A 51 -6.67 3.95 -2.64
N LEU A 52 -7.02 5.20 -2.35
CA LEU A 52 -8.33 5.77 -2.67
C LEU A 52 -8.56 5.73 -4.18
N VAL A 53 -7.62 6.26 -4.98
CA VAL A 53 -7.75 6.30 -6.44
C VAL A 53 -7.73 4.90 -7.03
N LEU A 54 -6.70 4.10 -6.73
CA LEU A 54 -6.56 2.76 -7.32
C LEU A 54 -7.65 1.82 -6.81
N GLY A 55 -7.99 1.85 -5.52
CA GLY A 55 -9.07 1.05 -4.95
C GLY A 55 -10.43 1.39 -5.55
N THR A 56 -10.74 2.68 -5.73
CA THR A 56 -11.98 3.12 -6.37
C THR A 56 -12.05 2.65 -7.83
N VAL A 57 -10.97 2.86 -8.61
CA VAL A 57 -10.95 2.51 -10.03
C VAL A 57 -10.96 0.99 -10.23
N THR A 58 -10.18 0.24 -9.43
CA THR A 58 -10.11 -1.22 -9.55
C THR A 58 -11.42 -1.88 -9.14
N TRP A 59 -12.03 -1.45 -8.04
CA TRP A 59 -13.33 -1.96 -7.61
C TRP A 59 -14.44 -1.56 -8.57
N GLY A 60 -14.53 -0.27 -8.89
CA GLY A 60 -15.56 0.25 -9.78
C GLY A 60 -15.47 -0.34 -11.19
N GLY A 61 -14.27 -0.40 -11.75
CA GLY A 61 -14.01 -1.02 -13.05
C GLY A 61 -14.23 -2.53 -13.04
N GLY A 62 -13.82 -3.23 -11.97
CA GLY A 62 -14.06 -4.67 -11.82
C GLY A 62 -15.54 -5.01 -11.71
N MET A 63 -16.27 -4.30 -10.84
CA MET A 63 -17.71 -4.46 -10.68
C MET A 63 -18.47 -4.05 -11.93
N TRP A 64 -18.01 -3.04 -12.66
CA TRP A 64 -18.54 -2.69 -13.97
C TRP A 64 -18.43 -3.86 -14.95
N LEU A 65 -17.24 -4.41 -15.13
CA LEU A 65 -17.01 -5.52 -16.07
C LEU A 65 -17.80 -6.78 -15.72
N MET A 66 -17.98 -7.07 -14.43
CA MET A 66 -18.64 -8.31 -13.98
C MET A 66 -20.17 -8.19 -13.88
N VAL A 67 -20.68 -7.11 -13.28
CA VAL A 67 -22.09 -7.04 -12.85
C VAL A 67 -22.77 -5.77 -13.34
N TRP A 68 -22.17 -4.59 -13.14
CA TRP A 68 -22.86 -3.32 -13.36
C TRP A 68 -23.02 -2.96 -14.84
N ARG A 69 -22.27 -3.57 -15.76
CA ARG A 69 -22.52 -3.43 -17.21
C ARG A 69 -23.91 -3.93 -17.62
N LEU A 70 -24.48 -4.86 -16.87
CA LEU A 70 -25.81 -5.44 -17.12
C LEU A 70 -26.94 -4.65 -16.43
N GLN A 71 -26.58 -3.65 -15.63
CA GLN A 71 -27.52 -2.82 -14.86
C GLN A 71 -27.57 -1.41 -15.45
N GLU A 72 -28.65 -0.69 -15.19
CA GLU A 72 -28.70 0.72 -15.54
C GLU A 72 -27.65 1.53 -14.75
N PRO A 73 -27.04 2.55 -15.37
CA PRO A 73 -26.09 3.42 -14.70
C PRO A 73 -26.73 4.07 -13.47
N ASN A 74 -26.21 3.76 -12.28
CA ASN A 74 -26.72 4.29 -11.03
C ASN A 74 -25.60 4.99 -10.25
N ILE A 75 -25.87 6.20 -9.76
CA ILE A 75 -24.94 6.98 -8.93
C ILE A 75 -24.50 6.22 -7.67
N ARG A 76 -25.34 5.30 -7.16
CA ARG A 76 -25.02 4.43 -6.04
C ARG A 76 -23.74 3.61 -6.28
N ASN A 77 -23.49 3.18 -7.52
CA ASN A 77 -22.32 2.39 -7.86
C ASN A 77 -21.02 3.21 -7.73
N LEU A 78 -21.09 4.51 -8.04
CA LEU A 78 -20.00 5.46 -7.82
C LEU A 78 -19.73 5.62 -6.32
N TYR A 79 -20.77 5.84 -5.51
CA TYR A 79 -20.62 5.96 -4.06
C TYR A 79 -20.04 4.70 -3.41
N ILE A 80 -20.49 3.50 -3.83
CA ILE A 80 -19.94 2.23 -3.34
C ILE A 80 -18.46 2.10 -3.70
N SER A 81 -18.08 2.49 -4.93
CA SER A 81 -16.68 2.42 -5.37
C SER A 81 -15.80 3.39 -4.59
N LEU A 82 -16.27 4.61 -4.36
CA LEU A 82 -15.59 5.61 -3.53
C LEU A 82 -15.45 5.13 -2.09
N LEU A 83 -16.51 4.57 -1.51
CA LEU A 83 -16.49 4.03 -0.15
C LEU A 83 -15.48 2.88 -0.03
N PHE A 84 -15.40 2.01 -1.04
CA PHE A 84 -14.40 0.94 -1.08
C PHE A 84 -12.97 1.49 -1.12
N GLY A 85 -12.67 2.45 -2.01
CA GLY A 85 -11.36 3.09 -2.07
C GLY A 85 -11.00 3.80 -0.76
N PHE A 86 -11.96 4.51 -0.17
CA PHE A 86 -11.79 5.25 1.07
C PHE A 86 -11.51 4.34 2.27
N THR A 87 -12.33 3.30 2.46
CA THR A 87 -12.19 2.37 3.60
C THR A 87 -10.89 1.57 3.52
N THR A 88 -10.53 1.07 2.33
CA THR A 88 -9.27 0.34 2.13
C THR A 88 -8.06 1.26 2.24
N GLY A 89 -8.16 2.51 1.76
CA GLY A 89 -7.14 3.54 1.94
C GLY A 89 -6.90 3.87 3.40
N LEU A 90 -7.97 4.15 4.16
CA LEU A 90 -7.87 4.43 5.59
C LEU A 90 -7.23 3.26 6.33
N TRP A 91 -7.67 2.03 6.06
CA TRP A 91 -7.12 0.83 6.66
C TRP A 91 -5.60 0.73 6.45
N LEU A 92 -5.14 0.84 5.20
CA LEU A 92 -3.72 0.78 4.85
C LEU A 92 -2.91 1.87 5.56
N SER A 93 -3.42 3.11 5.56
CA SER A 93 -2.71 4.24 6.17
C SER A 93 -2.63 4.13 7.69
N LEU A 94 -3.69 3.65 8.35
CA LEU A 94 -3.68 3.37 9.78
C LEU A 94 -2.71 2.24 10.13
N GLU A 95 -2.67 1.19 9.32
CA GLU A 95 -1.74 0.08 9.49
C GLU A 95 -0.27 0.57 9.41
N VAL A 96 0.05 1.37 8.38
CA VAL A 96 1.39 1.97 8.24
C VAL A 96 1.72 2.90 9.39
N LEU A 97 0.79 3.75 9.83
CA LEU A 97 0.98 4.61 11.00
C LEU A 97 1.25 3.82 12.27
N TYR A 98 0.48 2.75 12.51
CA TYR A 98 0.65 1.87 13.65
C TYR A 98 2.04 1.24 13.65
N TYR A 99 2.47 0.64 12.54
CA TYR A 99 3.77 -0.03 12.45
C TYR A 99 4.95 0.96 12.45
N SER A 100 4.82 2.13 11.82
CA SER A 100 5.84 3.18 11.87
C SER A 100 6.09 3.63 13.31
N LYS A 101 5.01 3.85 14.09
CA LYS A 101 5.12 4.18 15.53
C LYS A 101 5.69 3.03 16.34
N LYS A 102 5.21 1.80 16.13
CA LYS A 102 5.65 0.60 16.85
C LYS A 102 7.14 0.31 16.66
N LEU A 103 7.64 0.49 15.44
CA LEU A 103 9.04 0.19 15.07
C LEU A 103 9.96 1.41 15.18
N LYS A 104 9.45 2.57 15.62
CA LYS A 104 10.18 3.85 15.74
C LYS A 104 10.91 4.24 14.44
N ILE A 105 10.31 3.93 13.30
CA ILE A 105 10.91 4.19 11.99
C ILE A 105 10.59 5.64 11.60
N THR A 106 11.63 6.48 11.55
CA THR A 106 11.51 7.91 11.23
C THR A 106 11.76 8.20 9.76
N SER A 107 12.81 7.63 9.16
CA SER A 107 13.13 7.84 7.74
C SER A 107 13.88 6.65 7.14
N TRP A 108 13.63 6.42 5.85
CA TRP A 108 14.25 5.34 5.08
C TRP A 108 15.76 5.48 4.96
N SER A 109 16.25 6.69 4.70
CA SER A 109 17.68 6.97 4.57
C SER A 109 18.41 6.70 5.88
N LYS A 110 17.86 7.16 7.02
CA LYS A 110 18.44 6.91 8.34
C LYS A 110 18.41 5.43 8.70
N TRP A 111 17.31 4.74 8.39
CA TRP A 111 17.22 3.30 8.64
C TRP A 111 18.23 2.50 7.81
N LEU A 112 18.46 2.88 6.55
CA LEU A 112 19.47 2.27 5.69
C LEU A 112 20.89 2.54 6.19
N SER A 113 21.21 3.76 6.63
CA SER A 113 22.53 4.10 7.18
C SER A 113 22.81 3.34 8.48
N ASP A 114 21.81 3.24 9.37
CA ASP A 114 21.94 2.55 10.67
C ASP A 114 22.21 1.05 10.52
N HIS A 115 21.86 0.45 9.37
CA HIS A 115 22.06 -0.98 9.10
C HIS A 115 23.19 -1.25 8.09
N SER A 116 24.01 -0.23 7.75
CA SER A 116 25.07 -0.34 6.72
C SER A 116 24.56 -0.86 5.37
N LEU A 117 23.29 -0.55 5.07
CA LEU A 117 22.62 -0.88 3.81
C LEU A 117 22.55 0.35 2.88
N ALA A 118 23.05 1.51 3.30
CA ALA A 118 23.31 2.62 2.39
C ALA A 118 24.49 2.21 1.47
N GLU A 119 24.29 2.30 0.15
CA GLU A 119 25.39 2.13 -0.81
C GLU A 119 26.34 3.32 -0.75
#